data_AF-A0AAV3Y143-F1
#
_entry.id   AF-A0AAV3Y143-F1
#
_cell.length_a   1.000
_cell.length_b   1.000
_cell.length_c   1.000
_cell.angle_alpha   90.00
_cell.angle_beta   90.00
_cell.angle_gamma   90.00
#
_symmetry.space_group_name_H-M   'P 1'
#
loop_
_entity.id
_entity.type
_entity.pdbx_description
1 polymer ?
#
loop_
_entity_poly.entity_id
_entity_poly.type
_entity_poly.pdbx_seq_one_letter_code
_entity_poly.pdbx_strand_id
1 'polypeptide(L)'
;MSVVGTLRHNKRFIPAEFQDPKLTEKGQPKFCFQKDAMLVSYKSGANKNVILLSSMHSNSTIVVNKHEKELPEVVSYYNSTKGGVDTMDLMAHTVSSKRQTKRWPMLMFYNIIDVGSIAALVVYSTKYPVEKFSKTDNRREFQLNVSKDLILPQIERRRQTDCQSNLLLPWTFFSALTRCRYQHPPNLLLSMPLHRLLPNESDVPDAPENWTKKHLFIAPNAMFLFAKNTQLSFVLSVESNSILVLFNLKVLKLFVSVYFS
;
A
#
# COMPACT_ATOMS: atom_id res chain seq x y z
N MET A 1 -22.86 -26.92 -11.79
CA MET A 1 -22.35 -25.53 -11.77
C MET A 1 -23.50 -24.61 -12.08
N SER A 2 -23.52 -23.43 -11.47
CA SER A 2 -24.50 -22.40 -11.78
C SER A 2 -23.83 -21.15 -12.37
N VAL A 3 -24.57 -20.36 -13.14
CA VAL A 3 -24.10 -19.11 -13.73
C VAL A 3 -25.13 -18.01 -13.53
N VAL A 4 -24.66 -16.81 -13.21
CA VAL A 4 -25.45 -15.58 -13.22
C VAL A 4 -24.61 -14.52 -13.90
N GLY A 5 -25.15 -13.87 -14.93
CA GLY A 5 -24.38 -12.87 -15.65
C GLY A 5 -25.21 -12.09 -16.65
N THR A 6 -24.69 -10.93 -17.04
CA THR A 6 -25.28 -10.15 -18.13
C THR A 6 -24.99 -10.79 -19.46
N LEU A 7 -25.97 -10.70 -20.36
CA LEU A 7 -25.80 -11.09 -21.75
C LEU A 7 -25.69 -9.85 -22.62
N ARG A 8 -24.80 -9.94 -23.61
CA ARG A 8 -24.72 -8.91 -24.64
C ARG A 8 -26.00 -8.93 -25.47
N HIS A 9 -26.54 -7.76 -25.75
CA HIS A 9 -27.83 -7.58 -26.43
C HIS A 9 -27.91 -8.24 -27.82
N ASN A 10 -26.80 -8.26 -28.57
CA ASN A 10 -26.75 -8.74 -29.95
C ASN A 10 -26.58 -10.26 -30.12
N LYS A 11 -27.00 -11.06 -29.14
CA LYS A 11 -26.87 -12.53 -29.19
C LYS A 11 -28.09 -13.15 -29.87
N ARG A 12 -27.85 -14.00 -30.88
CA ARG A 12 -28.89 -14.61 -31.74
C ARG A 12 -29.94 -15.42 -31.00
N PHE A 13 -29.60 -15.96 -29.83
CA PHE A 13 -30.51 -16.79 -29.03
C PHE A 13 -31.44 -15.97 -28.11
N ILE A 14 -31.27 -14.64 -28.05
CA ILE A 14 -32.13 -13.77 -27.25
C ILE A 14 -33.37 -13.40 -28.08
N PRO A 15 -34.60 -13.65 -27.60
CA PRO A 15 -35.81 -13.26 -28.31
C PRO A 15 -35.86 -11.74 -28.56
N ALA A 16 -36.42 -11.31 -29.70
CA ALA A 16 -36.45 -9.90 -30.09
C ALA A 16 -37.22 -9.02 -29.07
N GLU A 17 -38.19 -9.61 -28.38
CA GLU A 17 -39.02 -8.98 -27.35
C GLU A 17 -38.22 -8.56 -26.11
N PHE A 18 -37.08 -9.21 -25.87
CA PHE A 18 -36.16 -8.90 -24.76
C PHE A 18 -35.13 -7.84 -25.15
N GLN A 19 -34.95 -7.62 -26.46
CA GLN A 19 -33.98 -6.69 -27.03
C GLN A 19 -34.54 -5.27 -27.15
N ASP A 20 -35.80 -5.08 -27.54
CA ASP A 20 -36.34 -3.73 -27.78
C ASP A 20 -36.67 -2.99 -26.47
N PRO A 21 -35.99 -1.87 -26.15
CA PRO A 21 -36.29 -1.06 -24.97
C PRO A 21 -37.65 -0.35 -25.01
N LYS A 22 -38.28 -0.23 -26.19
CA LYS A 22 -39.64 0.31 -26.32
C LYS A 22 -40.68 -0.69 -25.84
N LEU A 23 -40.39 -1.99 -25.95
CA LEU A 23 -41.30 -3.05 -25.53
C LEU A 23 -41.21 -3.37 -24.03
N THR A 24 -40.31 -2.73 -23.29
CA THR A 24 -40.16 -2.90 -21.84
C THR A 24 -40.54 -1.60 -21.15
N GLU A 25 -41.49 -1.67 -20.21
CA GLU A 25 -41.87 -0.53 -19.38
C GLU A 25 -40.97 -0.43 -18.13
N LYS A 26 -40.87 0.77 -17.58
CA LYS A 26 -40.07 0.99 -16.36
C LYS A 26 -40.79 0.33 -15.18
N GLY A 27 -40.10 -0.52 -14.44
CA GLY A 27 -40.69 -1.28 -13.34
C GLY A 27 -41.35 -2.60 -13.76
N GLN A 28 -41.48 -2.87 -15.06
CA GLN A 28 -42.03 -4.13 -15.58
C GLN A 28 -40.95 -4.95 -16.30
N PRO A 29 -40.20 -5.79 -15.57
CA PRO A 29 -39.23 -6.70 -16.16
C PRO A 29 -39.92 -7.84 -16.91
N LYS A 30 -39.31 -8.28 -18.02
CA LYS A 30 -39.74 -9.48 -18.77
C LYS A 30 -38.94 -10.67 -18.32
N PHE A 31 -39.62 -11.80 -18.14
CA PHE A 31 -39.02 -13.05 -17.74
C PHE A 31 -39.29 -14.13 -18.79
N CYS A 32 -38.28 -14.95 -19.08
CA CYS A 32 -38.42 -16.17 -19.85
C CYS A 32 -37.77 -17.30 -19.05
N PHE A 33 -38.49 -18.41 -18.91
CA PHE A 33 -38.04 -19.56 -18.13
C PHE A 33 -37.85 -20.76 -19.05
N GLN A 34 -36.76 -21.46 -18.81
CA GLN A 34 -36.47 -22.77 -19.37
C GLN A 34 -36.16 -23.73 -18.22
N LYS A 35 -36.10 -25.04 -18.52
CA LYS A 35 -35.93 -26.10 -17.51
C LYS A 35 -34.82 -25.82 -16.48
N ASP A 36 -33.68 -25.32 -16.95
CA ASP A 36 -32.47 -25.15 -16.11
C ASP A 36 -31.98 -23.69 -16.02
N ALA A 37 -32.71 -22.72 -16.59
CA ALA A 37 -32.30 -21.33 -16.60
C ALA A 37 -33.46 -20.35 -16.79
N MET A 38 -33.26 -19.12 -16.35
CA MET A 38 -34.13 -17.99 -16.63
C MET A 38 -33.37 -16.85 -17.30
N LEU A 39 -34.09 -16.13 -18.14
CA LEU A 39 -33.65 -14.89 -18.78
C LEU A 39 -34.54 -13.75 -18.27
N VAL A 40 -33.92 -12.66 -17.83
CA VAL A 40 -34.63 -11.43 -17.48
C VAL A 40 -34.17 -10.29 -18.36
N SER A 41 -35.10 -9.48 -18.85
CA SER A 41 -34.82 -8.19 -19.46
C SER A 41 -35.53 -7.09 -18.67
N TYR A 42 -34.78 -6.08 -18.24
CA TYR A 42 -35.33 -4.95 -17.49
C TYR A 42 -34.78 -3.63 -18.02
N LYS A 43 -35.56 -2.58 -17.84
CA LYS A 43 -35.22 -1.23 -18.29
C LYS A 43 -34.30 -0.55 -17.27
N SER A 44 -33.03 -0.37 -17.62
CA SER A 44 -32.06 0.34 -16.77
C SER A 44 -32.04 1.86 -17.03
N GLY A 45 -32.57 2.31 -18.17
CA GLY A 45 -32.69 3.72 -18.55
C GLY A 45 -33.67 3.91 -19.70
N ALA A 46 -33.97 5.15 -20.09
CA ALA A 46 -35.04 5.47 -21.05
C ALA A 46 -34.98 4.65 -22.36
N ASN A 47 -33.78 4.49 -22.93
CA ASN A 47 -33.53 3.73 -24.16
C ASN A 47 -32.53 2.59 -23.95
N LYS A 48 -32.45 2.02 -22.73
CA LYS A 48 -31.49 0.95 -22.42
C LYS A 48 -32.14 -0.18 -21.64
N ASN A 49 -32.13 -1.36 -22.25
CA ASN A 49 -32.44 -2.63 -21.61
C ASN A 49 -31.17 -3.35 -21.22
N VAL A 50 -31.21 -4.01 -20.05
CA VAL A 50 -30.18 -4.92 -19.59
C VAL A 50 -30.77 -6.31 -19.53
N ILE A 51 -30.04 -7.27 -20.10
CA ILE A 51 -30.45 -8.66 -20.18
C ILE A 51 -29.52 -9.48 -19.28
N LEU A 52 -30.12 -10.32 -18.43
CA LEU A 52 -29.43 -11.15 -17.46
C LEU A 52 -29.89 -12.60 -17.60
N LEU A 53 -28.94 -13.51 -17.61
CA LEU A 53 -29.16 -14.95 -17.59
C LEU A 53 -28.82 -15.47 -16.20
N SER A 54 -29.65 -16.35 -15.67
CA SER A 54 -29.36 -17.07 -14.45
C SER A 54 -29.79 -18.52 -14.53
N SER A 55 -28.92 -19.44 -14.12
CA SER A 55 -29.28 -20.85 -13.87
C SER A 55 -29.47 -21.14 -12.37
N MET A 56 -29.51 -20.11 -11.53
CA MET A 56 -29.73 -20.22 -10.07
C MET A 56 -31.15 -19.88 -9.65
N HIS A 57 -31.81 -19.02 -10.42
CA HIS A 57 -33.12 -18.48 -10.09
C HIS A 57 -34.16 -19.10 -11.03
N SER A 58 -35.35 -19.39 -10.50
CA SER A 58 -36.46 -20.02 -11.22
C SER A 58 -37.79 -19.30 -11.01
N ASN A 59 -37.78 -18.12 -10.40
CA ASN A 59 -38.96 -17.33 -10.06
C ASN A 59 -38.89 -15.92 -10.70
N SER A 60 -40.04 -15.26 -10.77
CA SER A 60 -40.17 -13.87 -11.27
C SER A 60 -40.27 -12.85 -10.13
N THR A 61 -39.62 -13.13 -9.00
CA THR A 61 -39.75 -12.32 -7.78
C THR A 61 -39.18 -10.92 -8.00
N ILE A 62 -39.95 -9.92 -7.59
CA ILE A 62 -39.53 -8.52 -7.55
C ILE A 62 -39.25 -8.16 -6.10
N VAL A 63 -38.11 -7.52 -5.87
CA VAL A 63 -37.68 -7.08 -4.54
C VAL A 63 -37.43 -5.58 -4.56
N VAL A 64 -37.67 -4.93 -3.42
CA VAL A 64 -37.27 -3.54 -3.21
C VAL A 64 -35.82 -3.53 -2.74
N ASN A 65 -34.94 -2.94 -3.54
CA ASN A 65 -33.54 -2.84 -3.18
C ASN A 65 -33.30 -1.70 -2.17
N LYS A 66 -32.07 -1.58 -1.63
CA LYS A 66 -31.67 -0.56 -0.63
C LYS A 66 -31.92 0.90 -1.03
N HIS A 67 -32.17 1.17 -2.31
CA HIS A 67 -32.49 2.50 -2.85
C HIS A 67 -33.98 2.67 -3.15
N GLU A 68 -34.86 1.87 -2.52
CA GLU A 68 -36.32 1.90 -2.70
C GLU A 68 -36.74 1.68 -4.17
N LYS A 69 -35.94 0.94 -4.92
CA LYS A 69 -36.21 0.59 -6.32
C LYS A 69 -36.66 -0.85 -6.43
N GLU A 70 -37.80 -1.04 -7.05
CA GLU A 70 -38.30 -2.35 -7.45
C GLU A 70 -37.45 -2.91 -8.59
N LEU A 71 -36.80 -4.04 -8.33
CA LEU A 71 -35.92 -4.73 -9.26
C LEU A 71 -36.15 -6.23 -9.14
N PRO A 72 -35.96 -7.01 -10.22
CA PRO A 72 -35.94 -8.46 -10.12
C PRO A 72 -34.93 -8.94 -9.07
N GLU A 73 -35.29 -9.96 -8.29
CA GLU A 73 -34.41 -10.58 -7.29
C GLU A 73 -33.05 -10.95 -7.90
N VAL A 74 -33.07 -11.60 -9.06
CA VAL A 74 -31.87 -11.98 -9.82
C VAL A 74 -30.97 -10.79 -10.17
N VAL A 75 -31.54 -9.61 -10.45
CA VAL A 75 -30.78 -8.38 -10.73
C VAL A 75 -30.16 -7.84 -9.45
N SER A 76 -30.90 -7.89 -8.33
CA SER A 76 -30.38 -7.53 -7.01
C SER A 76 -29.20 -8.42 -6.62
N TYR A 77 -29.36 -9.74 -6.77
CA TYR A 77 -28.32 -10.74 -6.53
C TYR A 77 -27.09 -10.55 -7.43
N TYR A 78 -27.29 -10.32 -8.73
CA TYR A 78 -26.17 -10.04 -9.64
C TYR A 78 -25.42 -8.77 -9.21
N ASN A 79 -26.13 -7.70 -8.84
CA ASN A 79 -25.49 -6.46 -8.42
C ASN A 79 -24.72 -6.59 -7.10
N SER A 80 -25.17 -7.45 -6.18
CA SER A 80 -24.44 -7.69 -4.92
C SER A 80 -23.17 -8.53 -5.09
N THR A 81 -23.11 -9.35 -6.15
CA THR A 81 -22.00 -10.30 -6.37
C THR A 81 -21.01 -9.86 -7.44
N LYS A 82 -21.44 -9.07 -8.44
CA LYS A 82 -20.60 -8.65 -9.58
C LYS A 82 -19.35 -7.83 -9.19
N GLY A 83 -19.38 -7.16 -8.04
CA GLY A 83 -18.35 -6.20 -7.64
C GLY A 83 -17.06 -6.82 -7.09
N GLY A 84 -16.99 -8.15 -6.91
CA GLY A 84 -15.84 -8.79 -6.27
C GLY A 84 -14.51 -8.52 -6.98
N VAL A 85 -14.47 -8.71 -8.30
CA VAL A 85 -13.25 -8.49 -9.11
C VAL A 85 -12.89 -7.01 -9.17
N ASP A 86 -13.85 -6.13 -9.49
CA ASP A 86 -13.62 -4.68 -9.54
C ASP A 86 -13.11 -4.13 -8.20
N THR A 87 -13.60 -4.68 -7.08
CA THR A 87 -13.15 -4.30 -5.74
C THR A 87 -11.70 -4.74 -5.51
N MET A 88 -11.34 -5.97 -5.90
CA MET A 88 -9.96 -6.44 -5.84
C MET A 88 -9.04 -5.61 -6.74
N ASP A 89 -9.47 -5.26 -7.95
CA ASP A 89 -8.70 -4.44 -8.88
C ASP A 89 -8.49 -3.02 -8.32
N LEU A 90 -9.53 -2.41 -7.76
CA LEU A 90 -9.42 -1.14 -7.05
C LEU A 90 -8.42 -1.24 -5.88
N MET A 91 -8.47 -2.34 -5.12
CA MET A 91 -7.47 -2.61 -4.08
C MET A 91 -6.06 -2.70 -4.69
N ALA A 92 -5.84 -3.49 -5.72
CA ALA A 92 -4.53 -3.63 -6.35
C ALA A 92 -3.98 -2.29 -6.87
N HIS A 93 -4.85 -1.42 -7.39
CA HIS A 93 -4.46 -0.09 -7.87
C HIS A 93 -4.16 0.93 -6.78
N THR A 94 -4.89 0.92 -5.66
CA THR A 94 -4.73 1.92 -4.58
C THR A 94 -3.40 1.79 -3.83
N VAL A 95 -2.91 0.56 -3.63
CA VAL A 95 -1.62 0.30 -2.98
C VAL A 95 -0.86 -0.73 -3.80
N SER A 96 -0.22 -0.24 -4.86
CA SER A 96 0.52 -1.05 -5.82
C SER A 96 2.03 -0.98 -5.60
N SER A 97 2.69 -2.12 -5.80
CA SER A 97 4.15 -2.28 -5.78
C SER A 97 4.77 -2.13 -7.18
N LYS A 98 3.96 -1.82 -8.20
CA LYS A 98 4.39 -1.72 -9.60
C LYS A 98 5.39 -0.58 -9.79
N ARG A 99 6.41 -0.85 -10.60
CA ARG A 99 7.37 0.15 -11.08
C ARG A 99 7.36 0.19 -12.60
N GLN A 100 7.70 1.35 -13.16
CA GLN A 100 7.89 1.48 -14.60
C GLN A 100 9.00 0.52 -15.04
N THR A 101 8.69 -0.32 -16.03
CA THR A 101 9.60 -1.34 -16.55
C THR A 101 9.37 -1.52 -18.05
N LYS A 102 10.43 -1.82 -18.79
CA LYS A 102 10.37 -2.19 -20.21
C LYS A 102 10.27 -3.71 -20.42
N ARG A 103 10.27 -4.49 -19.33
CA ARG A 103 10.28 -5.96 -19.36
C ARG A 103 8.91 -6.49 -18.93
N TRP A 104 8.12 -7.05 -19.85
CA TRP A 104 6.79 -7.57 -19.54
C TRP A 104 6.74 -8.62 -18.42
N PRO A 105 7.76 -9.49 -18.21
CA PRO A 105 7.72 -10.46 -17.11
C PRO A 105 7.75 -9.78 -15.74
N MET A 106 8.42 -8.63 -15.63
CA MET A 106 8.43 -7.85 -14.39
C MET A 106 7.05 -7.29 -14.06
N LEU A 107 6.25 -6.92 -15.06
CA LEU A 107 4.86 -6.50 -14.83
C LEU A 107 4.03 -7.65 -14.24
N MET A 108 4.20 -8.88 -14.75
CA MET A 108 3.53 -10.06 -14.20
C MET A 108 3.97 -10.33 -12.77
N PHE A 109 5.27 -10.22 -12.49
CA PHE A 109 5.79 -10.36 -11.14
C PHE A 109 5.19 -9.33 -10.17
N TYR A 110 5.08 -8.06 -10.57
CA TYR A 110 4.43 -7.04 -9.74
C TYR A 110 2.94 -7.33 -9.51
N ASN A 111 2.23 -7.83 -10.52
CA ASN A 111 0.83 -8.26 -10.35
C ASN A 111 0.70 -9.39 -9.33
N ILE A 112 1.61 -10.37 -9.36
CA ILE A 112 1.62 -11.48 -8.40
C ILE A 112 1.84 -10.95 -6.97
N ILE A 113 2.75 -10.00 -6.78
CA ILE A 113 2.98 -9.37 -5.46
C ILE A 113 1.73 -8.65 -4.97
N ASP A 114 1.10 -7.83 -5.83
CA ASP A 114 -0.06 -7.02 -5.44
C ASP A 114 -1.27 -7.92 -5.08
N VAL A 115 -1.57 -8.93 -5.91
CA VAL A 115 -2.66 -9.89 -5.65
C VAL A 115 -2.34 -10.78 -4.45
N GLY A 116 -1.10 -11.27 -4.34
CA GLY A 116 -0.65 -12.08 -3.21
C GLY A 116 -0.74 -11.33 -1.88
N SER A 117 -0.43 -10.03 -1.88
CA SER A 117 -0.57 -9.18 -0.69
C SER A 117 -2.02 -9.00 -0.27
N ILE A 118 -2.96 -8.89 -1.23
CA ILE A 118 -4.40 -8.84 -0.94
C ILE A 118 -4.88 -10.17 -0.36
N ALA A 119 -4.49 -11.29 -0.97
CA ALA A 119 -4.85 -12.62 -0.48
C ALA A 119 -4.31 -12.87 0.95
N ALA A 120 -3.06 -12.48 1.22
CA ALA A 120 -2.47 -12.57 2.56
C ALA A 120 -3.26 -11.71 3.58
N LEU A 121 -3.69 -10.52 3.19
CA LEU A 121 -4.52 -9.66 4.04
C LEU A 121 -5.88 -10.31 4.34
N VAL A 122 -6.53 -10.95 3.36
CA VAL A 122 -7.80 -11.66 3.57
C VAL A 122 -7.61 -12.76 4.61
N VAL A 123 -6.61 -13.63 4.43
CA VAL A 123 -6.30 -14.71 5.40
C VAL A 123 -6.00 -14.16 6.78
N TYR A 124 -5.18 -13.10 6.85
CA TYR A 124 -4.85 -12.45 8.11
C TYR A 124 -6.11 -11.89 8.81
N SER A 125 -6.99 -11.22 8.06
CA SER A 125 -8.23 -10.65 8.58
C SER A 125 -9.23 -11.69 9.06
N THR A 126 -9.23 -12.89 8.45
CA THR A 126 -10.06 -14.02 8.90
C THR A 126 -9.57 -14.58 10.24
N LYS A 127 -8.26 -14.58 10.48
CA LYS A 127 -7.66 -15.11 11.71
C LYS A 127 -7.72 -14.11 12.88
N TYR A 128 -7.65 -12.81 12.60
CA TYR A 128 -7.59 -11.75 13.62
C TYR A 128 -8.67 -10.67 13.34
N PRO A 129 -9.92 -10.87 13.80
CA PRO A 129 -11.03 -9.98 13.45
C PRO A 129 -10.96 -8.57 14.10
N VAL A 130 -11.06 -7.56 13.23
CA VAL A 130 -11.58 -6.17 13.29
C VAL A 130 -11.26 -5.23 14.48
N GLU A 131 -11.02 -5.67 15.72
CA GLU A 131 -10.72 -4.72 16.82
C GLU A 131 -9.38 -3.98 16.63
N LYS A 132 -8.49 -4.51 15.79
CA LYS A 132 -7.21 -3.88 15.40
C LYS A 132 -7.22 -3.23 14.01
N PHE A 133 -8.32 -3.30 13.25
CA PHE A 133 -8.38 -2.85 11.86
C PHE A 133 -9.43 -1.75 11.65
N SER A 134 -9.08 -0.49 11.95
CA SER A 134 -9.75 0.70 11.40
C SER A 134 -9.84 0.64 9.87
N LYS A 135 -11.02 1.01 9.32
CA LYS A 135 -11.42 0.77 7.93
C LYS A 135 -10.59 1.47 6.84
N THR A 136 -9.75 2.44 7.18
CA THR A 136 -9.13 3.34 6.19
C THR A 136 -7.59 3.34 6.16
N ASP A 137 -6.89 2.89 7.20
CA ASP A 137 -5.42 3.03 7.30
C ASP A 137 -4.63 1.70 7.37
N ASN A 138 -5.30 0.56 7.61
CA ASN A 138 -4.60 -0.67 8.01
C ASN A 138 -4.03 -1.52 6.87
N ARG A 139 -4.48 -1.35 5.62
CA ARG A 139 -3.93 -2.16 4.52
C ARG A 139 -2.50 -1.76 4.18
N ARG A 140 -2.23 -0.45 4.13
CA ARG A 140 -0.88 0.06 3.91
C ARG A 140 0.02 -0.33 5.07
N GLU A 141 -0.47 -0.23 6.29
CA GLU A 141 0.26 -0.66 7.49
C GLU A 141 0.57 -2.17 7.46
N PHE A 142 -0.41 -3.01 7.14
CA PHE A 142 -0.20 -4.45 6.96
C PHE A 142 0.90 -4.75 5.94
N GLN A 143 0.83 -4.14 4.76
CA GLN A 143 1.86 -4.32 3.72
C GLN A 143 3.23 -3.80 4.14
N LEU A 144 3.29 -2.69 4.89
CA LEU A 144 4.54 -2.17 5.46
C LEU A 144 5.12 -3.14 6.49
N ASN A 145 4.30 -3.73 7.35
CA ASN A 145 4.74 -4.71 8.34
C ASN A 145 5.24 -5.99 7.67
N VAL A 146 4.50 -6.52 6.69
CA VAL A 146 4.97 -7.66 5.86
C VAL A 146 6.29 -7.32 5.17
N SER A 147 6.42 -6.12 4.60
CA SER A 147 7.66 -5.69 3.96
C SER A 147 8.83 -5.64 4.94
N LYS A 148 8.61 -5.12 6.16
CA LYS A 148 9.60 -5.13 7.24
C LYS A 148 10.00 -6.58 7.56
N ASP A 149 9.06 -7.46 7.85
CA ASP A 149 9.34 -8.86 8.21
C ASP A 149 10.14 -9.61 7.13
N LEU A 150 9.93 -9.31 5.85
CA LEU A 150 10.69 -9.89 4.74
C LEU A 150 12.09 -9.28 4.60
N ILE A 151 12.24 -7.98 4.84
CA ILE A 151 13.49 -7.25 4.62
C ILE A 151 14.45 -7.41 5.81
N LEU A 152 13.97 -7.40 7.05
CA LEU A 152 14.84 -7.37 8.24
C LEU A 152 15.79 -8.56 8.36
N PRO A 153 15.37 -9.83 8.13
CA PRO A 153 16.30 -10.96 8.16
C PRO A 153 17.37 -10.87 7.06
N GLN A 154 17.04 -10.25 5.92
CA GLN A 154 17.98 -10.04 4.82
C GLN A 154 19.02 -8.97 5.17
N ILE A 155 18.60 -7.92 5.87
CA ILE A 155 19.49 -6.88 6.39
C ILE A 155 20.48 -7.48 7.38
N GLU A 156 19.97 -8.24 8.35
CA GLU A 156 20.81 -8.84 9.37
C GLU A 156 21.82 -9.83 8.77
N ARG A 157 21.39 -10.65 7.79
CA ARG A 157 22.31 -11.52 7.07
C ARG A 157 23.41 -10.73 6.35
N ARG A 158 23.04 -9.66 5.63
CA ARG A 158 24.00 -8.83 4.90
C ARG A 158 25.01 -8.18 5.85
N ARG A 159 24.53 -7.68 7.00
CA ARG A 159 25.38 -7.13 8.07
C ARG A 159 26.45 -8.12 8.52
N GLN A 160 26.08 -9.38 8.73
CA GLN A 160 27.00 -10.42 9.19
C GLN A 160 28.05 -10.78 8.14
N THR A 161 27.69 -10.81 6.85
CA THR A 161 28.66 -10.97 5.75
C THR A 161 29.56 -9.75 5.56
N ASP A 162 29.04 -8.53 5.71
CA ASP A 162 29.80 -7.28 5.57
C ASP A 162 30.75 -7.03 6.76
N CYS A 163 30.59 -7.73 7.89
CA CYS A 163 31.60 -7.75 8.96
C CYS A 163 32.90 -8.45 8.54
N GLN A 164 32.91 -9.28 7.49
CA GLN A 164 34.14 -9.86 6.93
C GLN A 164 34.80 -8.97 5.87
N SER A 165 34.02 -8.07 5.25
CA SER A 165 34.50 -7.11 4.25
C SER A 165 34.00 -5.73 4.63
N ASN A 166 34.74 -4.93 5.41
CA ASN A 166 34.55 -3.52 5.88
C ASN A 166 33.48 -2.60 5.19
N LEU A 167 32.28 -3.08 4.88
CA LEU A 167 31.33 -2.50 3.96
C LEU A 167 30.02 -2.29 4.71
N LEU A 168 30.09 -1.42 5.72
CA LEU A 168 28.93 -1.03 6.51
C LEU A 168 27.86 -0.41 5.58
N LEU A 169 26.59 -0.73 5.85
CA LEU A 169 25.44 -0.38 5.01
C LEU A 169 25.48 1.10 4.56
N PRO A 170 25.30 1.41 3.27
CA PRO A 170 25.33 2.79 2.76
C PRO A 170 24.29 3.71 3.43
N TRP A 171 24.55 5.01 3.54
CA TRP A 171 23.60 6.01 4.07
C TRP A 171 22.25 6.02 3.33
N THR A 172 22.26 5.71 2.02
CA THR A 172 21.05 5.54 1.21
C THR A 172 20.14 4.42 1.75
N PHE A 173 20.72 3.40 2.35
CA PHE A 173 20.01 2.30 2.98
C PHE A 173 19.42 2.73 4.34
N PHE A 174 20.20 3.42 5.16
CA PHE A 174 19.77 3.93 6.45
C PHE A 174 18.64 4.97 6.31
N SER A 175 18.78 5.90 5.37
CA SER A 175 17.75 6.90 5.04
C SER A 175 16.47 6.27 4.51
N ALA A 176 16.55 5.21 3.69
CA ALA A 176 15.37 4.47 3.23
C ALA A 176 14.62 3.80 4.41
N LEU A 177 15.34 3.15 5.32
CA LEU A 177 14.77 2.55 6.53
C LEU A 177 14.09 3.59 7.44
N THR A 178 14.74 4.74 7.61
CA THR A 178 14.23 5.85 8.42
C THR A 178 12.97 6.45 7.80
N ARG A 179 12.93 6.61 6.46
CA ARG A 179 11.71 7.01 5.73
C ARG A 179 10.56 6.01 5.89
N CYS A 180 10.86 4.73 6.05
CA CYS A 180 9.87 3.68 6.30
C CYS A 180 9.41 3.59 7.78
N ARG A 181 9.76 4.58 8.63
CA ARG A 181 9.49 4.57 10.08
C ARG A 181 9.92 3.25 10.74
N TYR A 182 11.05 2.71 10.30
CA TYR A 182 11.65 1.56 10.94
C TYR A 182 12.40 2.03 12.19
N GLN A 183 12.03 1.52 13.37
CA GLN A 183 12.82 1.73 14.58
C GLN A 183 14.06 0.85 14.50
N HIS A 184 15.22 1.48 14.34
CA HIS A 184 16.49 0.79 14.30
C HIS A 184 16.76 0.13 15.66
N PRO A 185 17.21 -1.14 15.71
CA PRO A 185 17.73 -1.67 16.96
C PRO A 185 18.93 -0.81 17.39
N PRO A 186 19.06 -0.43 18.68
CA PRO A 186 20.03 0.56 19.15
C PRO A 186 21.48 0.20 18.79
N ASN A 187 21.77 -1.10 18.69
CA ASN A 187 23.09 -1.63 18.36
C ASN A 187 23.50 -1.41 16.89
N LEU A 188 22.55 -1.12 15.99
CA LEU A 188 22.81 -0.90 14.57
C LEU A 188 23.59 0.40 14.35
N LEU A 189 23.15 1.48 15.01
CA LEU A 189 23.75 2.82 14.91
C LEU A 189 25.13 2.89 15.55
N LEU A 190 25.32 2.22 16.69
CA LEU A 190 26.57 2.20 17.44
C LEU A 190 27.74 1.52 16.69
N SER A 191 27.43 0.66 15.71
CA SER A 191 28.41 -0.08 14.92
C SER A 191 28.86 0.62 13.64
N MET A 192 28.24 1.74 13.25
CA MET A 192 28.54 2.44 12.00
C MET A 192 29.63 3.52 12.18
N PRO A 193 30.55 3.71 11.22
CA PRO A 193 31.59 4.73 11.32
C PRO A 193 30.95 6.10 11.07
N LEU A 194 31.31 7.10 11.89
CA LEU A 194 30.70 8.43 11.89
C LEU A 194 30.63 9.08 10.49
N HIS A 195 31.65 8.87 9.64
CA HIS A 195 31.71 9.44 8.29
C HIS A 195 30.66 8.89 7.31
N ARG A 196 30.04 7.73 7.59
CA ARG A 196 28.93 7.19 6.79
C ARG A 196 27.54 7.50 7.35
N LEU A 197 27.47 8.06 8.56
CA LEU A 197 26.25 8.63 9.12
C LEU A 197 26.03 10.06 8.60
N LEU A 198 27.06 10.70 8.05
CA LEU A 198 26.93 12.05 7.52
C LEU A 198 26.23 12.00 6.14
N PRO A 199 25.26 12.90 5.90
CA PRO A 199 24.69 13.09 4.56
C PRO A 199 25.79 13.46 3.57
N ASN A 200 25.61 13.07 2.30
CA ASN A 200 26.51 13.51 1.24
C ASN A 200 26.45 15.03 1.12
N GLU A 201 27.55 15.66 0.69
CA GLU A 201 27.68 17.12 0.61
C GLU A 201 26.60 17.79 -0.28
N SER A 202 26.02 17.03 -1.21
CA SER A 202 24.90 17.42 -2.07
C SER A 202 23.55 17.49 -1.36
N ASP A 203 23.41 16.80 -0.23
CA ASP A 203 22.14 16.59 0.47
C ASP A 203 21.99 17.52 1.69
N VAL A 204 22.99 18.39 1.93
CA VAL A 204 23.04 19.35 3.04
C VAL A 204 22.55 20.73 2.55
N PRO A 205 21.58 21.37 3.23
CA PRO A 205 21.13 22.72 2.91
C PRO A 205 22.30 23.72 2.88
N ASP A 206 22.17 24.81 2.12
CA ASP A 206 23.21 25.83 2.02
C ASP A 206 23.60 26.38 3.40
N ALA A 207 24.85 26.13 3.79
CA ALA A 207 25.41 26.64 5.03
C ALA A 207 25.89 28.09 4.83
N PRO A 208 25.75 28.97 5.85
CA PRO A 208 26.24 30.35 5.76
C PRO A 208 27.77 30.39 5.52
N GLU A 209 28.25 31.44 4.83
CA GLU A 209 29.55 31.58 4.14
C GLU A 209 30.82 31.13 4.90
N ASN A 210 30.76 31.01 6.23
CA ASN A 210 31.91 30.67 7.07
C ASN A 210 31.96 29.18 7.47
N TRP A 211 31.02 28.35 6.99
CA TRP A 211 30.84 26.96 7.45
C TRP A 211 30.93 25.94 6.30
N THR A 212 31.68 24.85 6.51
CA THR A 212 31.75 23.76 5.53
C THR A 212 30.62 22.76 5.68
N LYS A 213 29.88 22.49 4.60
CA LYS A 213 28.74 21.55 4.50
C LYS A 213 29.04 20.10 4.92
N LYS A 214 30.31 19.70 5.05
CA LYS A 214 30.72 18.29 5.23
C LYS A 214 30.31 17.62 6.55
N HIS A 215 29.84 18.35 7.56
CA HIS A 215 29.68 17.77 8.91
C HIS A 215 28.43 18.23 9.67
N LEU A 216 27.37 18.63 8.98
CA LEU A 216 26.11 19.01 9.63
C LEU A 216 25.29 17.76 9.95
N PHE A 217 25.06 17.47 11.23
CA PHE A 217 24.16 16.41 11.67
C PHE A 217 22.93 17.02 12.34
N ILE A 218 21.74 16.67 11.85
CA ILE A 218 20.46 17.10 12.42
C ILE A 218 19.84 15.88 13.11
N ALA A 219 19.93 15.83 14.44
CA ALA A 219 19.08 14.97 15.24
C ALA A 219 17.82 15.77 15.66
N PRO A 220 16.71 15.12 16.03
CA PRO A 220 15.46 15.82 16.33
C PRO A 220 15.58 16.93 17.39
N ASN A 221 16.52 16.79 18.35
CA ASN A 221 16.68 17.71 19.48
C ASN A 221 18.10 18.30 19.62
N ALA A 222 19.01 18.05 18.68
CA ALA A 222 20.40 18.56 18.76
C ALA A 222 21.03 18.79 17.38
N MET A 223 21.75 19.90 17.26
CA MET A 223 22.54 20.26 16.08
C MET A 223 24.02 20.11 16.40
N PHE A 224 24.72 19.27 15.64
CA PHE A 224 26.16 19.11 15.77
C PHE A 224 26.86 19.87 14.65
N LEU A 225 27.79 20.76 15.03
CA LEU A 225 28.56 21.61 14.11
C LEU A 225 30.05 21.36 14.32
N PHE A 226 30.78 21.17 13.21
CA PHE A 226 32.23 20.99 13.23
C PHE A 226 32.89 22.10 12.40
N ALA A 227 33.84 22.81 13.00
CA ALA A 227 34.62 23.85 12.34
C ALA A 227 35.85 23.27 11.64
N LYS A 228 36.25 23.85 10.50
CA LYS A 228 37.41 23.39 9.74
C LYS A 228 38.70 23.71 10.52
N ASN A 229 39.64 22.76 10.55
CA ASN A 229 41.02 22.92 11.04
C ASN A 229 41.26 23.11 12.54
N THR A 230 40.29 22.81 13.41
CA THR A 230 40.55 22.66 14.85
C THR A 230 40.06 21.29 15.32
N GLN A 231 40.73 20.65 16.28
CA GLN A 231 40.21 19.41 16.92
C GLN A 231 38.98 19.68 17.82
N LEU A 232 38.18 20.71 17.48
CA LEU A 232 37.08 21.22 18.26
C LEU A 232 35.76 20.75 17.65
N SER A 233 34.93 20.15 18.50
CA SER A 233 33.59 19.69 18.16
C SER A 233 32.61 20.54 18.96
N PHE A 234 31.57 21.08 18.30
CA PHE A 234 30.56 21.90 18.98
C PHE A 234 29.22 21.16 18.98
N VAL A 235 28.57 21.13 20.14
CA VAL A 235 27.21 20.62 20.27
C VAL A 235 26.30 21.78 20.64
N LEU A 236 25.31 22.04 19.79
CA LEU A 236 24.22 22.98 20.08
C LEU A 236 22.98 22.18 20.47
N SER A 237 22.63 22.26 21.75
CA SER A 237 21.37 21.77 22.27
C SER A 237 20.28 22.80 21.94
N VAL A 238 19.23 22.36 21.22
CA VAL A 238 18.14 23.25 20.78
C VAL A 238 17.23 23.63 21.96
N GLU A 239 17.15 22.82 23.01
CA GLU A 239 16.27 23.06 24.16
C GLU A 239 16.82 24.06 25.17
N SER A 240 18.14 24.18 25.32
CA SER A 240 18.75 24.95 26.41
C SER A 240 19.46 26.24 25.96
N ASN A 241 19.42 26.57 24.66
CA ASN A 241 20.06 27.76 24.05
C ASN A 241 21.51 27.97 24.52
N SER A 242 22.21 26.89 24.84
CA SER A 242 23.55 26.88 25.43
C SER A 242 24.50 26.13 24.50
N ILE A 243 25.68 26.74 24.28
CA ILE A 243 26.73 26.18 23.45
C ILE A 243 27.68 25.40 24.35
N LEU A 244 27.71 24.08 24.20
CA LEU A 244 28.70 23.22 24.84
C LEU A 244 29.87 23.01 23.89
N VAL A 245 31.03 23.55 24.27
CA VAL A 245 32.30 23.39 23.53
C VAL A 245 33.00 22.13 24.05
N LEU A 246 33.06 21.08 23.22
CA LEU A 246 33.78 19.87 23.56
C LEU A 246 35.17 19.90 22.91
N PHE A 247 36.19 20.02 23.76
CA PHE A 247 37.58 19.82 23.38
C PHE A 247 37.84 18.31 23.35
N ASN A 248 38.08 17.75 22.16
CA ASN A 248 38.63 16.39 21.92
C ASN A 248 37.63 15.24 21.64
N LEU A 249 37.91 14.47 20.59
CA LEU A 249 37.13 13.32 20.07
C LEU A 249 36.95 12.17 21.07
N LYS A 250 37.87 12.01 22.04
CA LYS A 250 37.72 11.02 23.13
C LYS A 250 36.58 11.36 24.09
N VAL A 251 36.32 12.64 24.32
CA VAL A 251 35.24 13.11 25.21
C VAL A 251 33.88 12.89 24.55
N LEU A 252 33.79 13.00 23.22
CA LEU A 252 32.56 12.79 22.45
C LEU A 252 32.05 11.34 22.57
N LYS A 253 32.94 10.33 22.57
CA LYS A 253 32.56 8.92 22.79
C LYS A 253 31.99 8.67 24.18
N LEU A 254 32.53 9.33 25.21
CA LEU A 254 32.01 9.27 26.58
C LEU A 254 30.67 10.00 26.71
N PHE A 255 30.53 11.16 26.07
CA PHE A 255 29.31 11.98 26.16
C PHE A 255 28.10 11.31 25.50
N VAL A 256 28.30 10.68 24.33
CA VAL A 256 27.27 9.88 23.65
C VAL A 256 26.87 8.65 24.48
N SER A 257 27.80 8.05 25.22
CA SER A 257 27.51 6.93 26.11
C SER A 257 26.70 7.34 27.35
N VAL A 258 26.87 8.56 27.84
CA VAL A 258 26.21 9.07 29.07
C VAL A 258 24.81 9.62 28.79
N TYR A 259 24.56 10.22 27.61
CA TYR A 259 23.27 10.81 27.28
C TYR A 259 22.26 9.86 26.62
N PHE A 260 22.68 8.67 26.18
CA PHE A 260 21.83 7.66 25.51
C PHE A 260 21.75 6.33 26.27
N SER A 261 22.11 6.30 27.56
CA SER A 261 21.77 5.20 28.48
C SER A 261 20.47 5.53 29.21
#